data_AF-A0A942ELQ8-F1
#
_entry.id   AF-A0A942ELQ8-F1
#
_cell.length_a   1.000
_cell.length_b   1.000
_cell.length_c   1.000
_cell.angle_alpha   90.00
_cell.angle_beta   90.00
_cell.angle_gamma   90.00
#
_symmetry.space_group_name_H-M   'P 1'
#
loop_
_entity.id
_entity.type
_entity.pdbx_description
1 polymer ?
#
loop_
_entity_poly.entity_id
_entity_poly.type
_entity_poly.pdbx_seq_one_letter_code
_entity_poly.pdbx_strand_id
1 'polypeptide(L)'
;MNKSGEEILADIDHTLDQLIRNAHMLKQVSEQEAFASYSARMHKTQTSLAARILHMEDLLLESSIKPEETSPLYETIQDKIVQYKKLNNRMLSLLSSRFKKAQGSNKPRIGKNRKLVQR
;
A
#
# COMPACT_ATOMS: atom_id res chain seq x y z
N MET A 1 -3.43 15.92 -27.34
CA MET A 1 -3.01 17.12 -26.58
C MET A 1 -1.94 16.65 -25.62
N ASN A 2 -0.70 17.14 -25.79
CA ASN A 2 0.40 16.79 -24.88
C ASN A 2 0.20 17.60 -23.60
N LYS A 3 0.05 16.90 -22.46
CA LYS A 3 0.01 17.56 -21.14
C LYS A 3 1.34 18.25 -20.88
N SER A 4 1.32 19.41 -20.23
CA SER A 4 2.56 20.08 -19.82
C SER A 4 3.22 19.30 -18.67
N GLY A 5 4.54 19.48 -18.47
CA GLY A 5 5.24 18.85 -17.34
C GLY A 5 4.64 19.19 -15.97
N GLU A 6 4.12 20.41 -15.81
CA GLU A 6 3.42 20.85 -14.59
C GLU A 6 2.08 20.14 -14.39
N GLU A 7 1.31 19.90 -15.45
CA GLU A 7 0.06 19.13 -15.38
C GLU A 7 0.32 17.68 -14.97
N ILE A 8 1.42 17.08 -15.45
CA ILE A 8 1.80 15.72 -15.06
C ILE A 8 2.23 15.68 -13.58
N LEU A 9 2.99 16.68 -13.11
CA LEU A 9 3.34 16.78 -11.69
C LEU A 9 2.11 16.98 -10.79
N ALA A 10 1.15 17.83 -11.20
CA ALA A 10 -0.09 18.01 -10.45
C ALA A 10 -0.91 16.72 -10.37
N ASP A 11 -0.95 15.94 -11.45
CA ASP A 11 -1.60 14.62 -11.46
C ASP A 11 -0.88 13.60 -10.55
N ILE A 12 0.47 13.62 -10.50
CA ILE A 12 1.27 12.81 -9.57
C ILE A 12 0.96 13.21 -8.13
N ASP A 13 0.97 14.50 -7.83
CA ASP A 13 0.67 15.05 -6.50
C ASP A 13 -0.71 14.60 -5.99
N HIS A 14 -1.74 14.73 -6.85
CA HIS A 14 -3.09 14.29 -6.54
C HIS A 14 -3.17 12.77 -6.33
N THR A 15 -2.45 12.00 -7.14
CA THR A 15 -2.43 10.53 -7.03
C THR A 15 -1.75 10.08 -5.74
N LEU A 16 -0.70 10.78 -5.30
CA LEU A 16 -0.03 10.53 -4.02
C LEU A 16 -0.95 10.82 -2.83
N ASP A 17 -1.74 11.91 -2.88
CA ASP A 17 -2.74 12.20 -1.84
C ASP A 17 -3.75 11.05 -1.70
N GLN A 18 -4.21 10.48 -2.81
CA GLN A 18 -5.13 9.35 -2.79
C GLN A 18 -4.48 8.10 -2.17
N LEU A 19 -3.22 7.83 -2.49
CA LEU A 19 -2.45 6.72 -1.90
C LEU A 19 -2.29 6.88 -0.38
N ILE A 20 -1.95 8.09 0.08
CA ILE A 20 -1.81 8.42 1.51
C ILE A 20 -3.14 8.23 2.23
N ARG A 21 -4.25 8.79 1.70
CA ARG A 21 -5.59 8.63 2.29
C ARG A 21 -5.99 7.15 2.39
N ASN A 22 -5.76 6.37 1.34
CA ASN A 22 -6.05 4.93 1.35
C ASN A 22 -5.26 4.18 2.42
N ALA A 23 -3.99 4.51 2.60
CA ALA A 23 -3.16 3.92 3.65
C ALA A 23 -3.65 4.30 5.07
N HIS A 24 -4.11 5.54 5.26
CA HIS A 24 -4.73 5.97 6.52
C HIS A 24 -6.04 5.23 6.81
N MET A 25 -6.92 5.09 5.82
CA MET A 25 -8.17 4.34 5.98
C MET A 25 -7.89 2.89 6.34
N LEU A 26 -6.94 2.24 5.67
CA LEU A 26 -6.54 0.86 5.98
C LEU A 26 -6.04 0.70 7.42
N LYS A 27 -5.33 1.70 7.94
CA LYS A 27 -4.94 1.72 9.36
C LYS A 27 -6.16 1.78 10.28
N GLN A 28 -7.15 2.63 9.98
CA GLN A 28 -8.36 2.78 10.80
C GLN A 28 -9.24 1.53 10.79
N VAL A 29 -9.50 0.94 9.63
CA VAL A 29 -10.30 -0.29 9.53
C VAL A 29 -9.50 -1.54 9.91
N SER A 30 -8.20 -1.43 10.21
CA SER A 30 -7.39 -2.59 10.62
C SER A 30 -7.94 -3.31 11.84
N GLU A 31 -8.66 -2.62 12.72
CA GLU A 31 -9.23 -3.20 13.94
C GLU A 31 -10.60 -3.87 13.72
N GLN A 32 -11.18 -3.74 12.52
CA GLN A 32 -12.53 -4.23 12.21
C GLN A 32 -12.51 -5.64 11.61
N GLU A 33 -13.57 -6.40 11.87
CA GLU A 33 -13.75 -7.78 11.36
C GLU A 33 -13.84 -7.82 9.82
N ALA A 34 -14.33 -6.74 9.21
CA ALA A 34 -14.42 -6.57 7.75
C ALA A 34 -13.07 -6.27 7.05
N PHE A 35 -11.96 -6.19 7.81
CA PHE A 35 -10.64 -5.79 7.31
C PHE A 35 -10.13 -6.65 6.14
N ALA A 36 -10.43 -7.94 6.10
CA ALA A 36 -9.99 -8.81 5.00
C ALA A 36 -10.61 -8.40 3.65
N SER A 37 -11.91 -8.10 3.62
CA SER A 37 -12.58 -7.66 2.37
C SER A 37 -12.16 -6.24 1.97
N TYR A 38 -11.92 -5.39 2.95
CA TYR A 38 -11.54 -4.00 2.72
C TYR A 38 -10.10 -3.92 2.23
N SER A 39 -9.19 -4.69 2.83
CA SER A 39 -7.78 -4.78 2.40
C SER A 39 -7.63 -5.32 0.99
N ALA A 40 -8.40 -6.36 0.59
CA ALA A 40 -8.35 -6.88 -0.78
C ALA A 40 -8.81 -5.86 -1.84
N ARG A 41 -9.91 -5.12 -1.56
CA ARG A 41 -10.38 -4.05 -2.46
C ARG A 41 -9.39 -2.90 -2.53
N MET A 42 -8.86 -2.50 -1.39
CA MET A 42 -7.95 -1.37 -1.31
C MET A 42 -6.57 -1.69 -1.89
N HIS A 43 -6.13 -2.95 -1.85
CA HIS A 43 -4.94 -3.42 -2.56
C HIS A 43 -5.05 -3.18 -4.07
N LYS A 44 -6.19 -3.53 -4.69
CA LYS A 44 -6.41 -3.26 -6.13
C LYS A 44 -6.34 -1.76 -6.45
N THR A 45 -6.96 -0.93 -5.62
CA THR A 45 -6.90 0.53 -5.77
C THR A 45 -5.46 1.04 -5.63
N GLN A 46 -4.69 0.57 -4.65
CA GLN A 46 -3.29 0.96 -4.48
C GLN A 46 -2.41 0.52 -5.66
N THR A 47 -2.59 -0.70 -6.18
CA THR A 47 -1.87 -1.17 -7.38
C THR A 47 -2.18 -0.28 -8.59
N SER A 48 -3.45 0.08 -8.80
CA SER A 48 -3.84 0.94 -9.92
C SER A 48 -3.26 2.35 -9.79
N LEU A 49 -3.23 2.92 -8.59
CA LEU A 49 -2.67 4.25 -8.34
C LEU A 49 -1.14 4.26 -8.49
N ALA A 50 -0.46 3.21 -8.05
CA ALA A 50 0.98 3.06 -8.25
C ALA A 50 1.34 2.92 -9.74
N ALA A 51 0.58 2.12 -10.49
CA ALA A 51 0.74 2.02 -11.94
C ALA A 51 0.53 3.36 -12.66
N ARG A 52 -0.43 4.17 -12.18
CA ARG A 52 -0.66 5.52 -12.69
C ARG A 52 0.55 6.42 -12.46
N ILE A 53 1.20 6.36 -11.29
CA ILE A 53 2.42 7.14 -11.02
C ILE A 53 3.55 6.75 -11.97
N LEU A 54 3.81 5.45 -12.16
CA LEU A 54 4.85 4.98 -13.08
C LEU A 54 4.60 5.48 -14.51
N HIS A 55 3.37 5.37 -14.99
CA HIS A 55 3.00 5.89 -16.32
C HIS A 55 3.18 7.41 -16.43
N MET A 56 2.93 8.16 -15.35
CA MET A 56 3.13 9.61 -15.34
C MET A 56 4.61 10.00 -15.27
N GLU A 57 5.44 9.22 -14.58
CA GLU A 57 6.90 9.36 -14.63
C GLU A 57 7.43 9.09 -16.04
N ASP A 58 6.95 8.03 -16.71
CA ASP A 58 7.32 7.72 -18.09
C ASP A 58 6.94 8.87 -19.04
N LEU A 59 5.72 9.42 -18.92
CA LEU A 59 5.30 10.59 -19.71
C LEU A 59 6.17 11.83 -19.44
N LEU A 60 6.62 12.03 -18.19
CA LEU A 60 7.53 13.12 -17.84
C LEU A 60 8.91 12.92 -18.47
N LEU A 61 9.43 11.70 -18.46
CA LEU A 61 10.71 11.34 -19.08
C LEU A 61 10.68 11.47 -20.60
N GLU A 62 9.54 11.14 -21.23
CA GLU A 62 9.31 11.30 -22.67
C GLU A 62 9.03 12.75 -23.06
N SER A 63 8.55 13.58 -22.13
CA SER A 63 8.31 14.99 -22.39
C SER A 63 9.65 15.75 -22.52
N SER A 64 9.77 16.55 -23.58
CA SER A 64 10.89 17.45 -23.79
C SER A 64 10.91 18.63 -22.78
N ILE A 65 9.88 18.74 -21.95
CA ILE A 65 9.70 19.78 -20.94
C ILE A 65 10.03 19.14 -19.60
N LYS A 66 11.30 19.23 -19.21
CA LYS A 66 11.68 18.87 -17.85
C LYS A 66 11.00 19.85 -16.89
N PRO A 67 10.26 19.39 -15.88
CA PRO A 67 9.80 20.29 -14.84
C PRO A 67 11.02 20.95 -14.21
N GLU A 68 10.92 22.23 -13.86
CA GLU A 68 11.98 22.88 -13.09
C GLU A 68 12.20 22.08 -11.81
N GLU A 69 13.39 21.48 -11.64
CA GLU A 69 13.76 20.72 -10.43
C GLU A 69 13.67 21.60 -9.17
N THR A 70 13.62 22.92 -9.34
CA THR A 70 13.39 23.95 -8.32
C THR A 70 11.92 24.24 -8.01
N SER A 71 10.98 23.56 -8.67
CA SER A 71 9.55 23.75 -8.40
C SER A 71 9.21 23.28 -6.98
N PRO A 72 8.53 24.11 -6.17
CA PRO A 72 8.03 23.71 -4.84
C PRO A 72 7.13 22.46 -4.88
N LEU A 73 6.51 22.19 -6.03
CA LEU A 73 5.67 21.02 -6.24
C LEU A 73 6.50 19.72 -6.27
N TYR A 74 7.73 19.78 -6.78
CA TYR A 74 8.63 18.63 -6.80
C TYR A 74 9.03 18.22 -5.38
N GLU A 75 9.39 19.19 -4.53
CA GLU A 75 9.70 18.94 -3.11
C GLU A 75 8.48 18.35 -2.38
N THR A 76 7.30 18.91 -2.63
CA THR A 76 6.03 18.39 -2.09
C THR A 76 5.76 16.93 -2.49
N ILE A 77 6.01 16.59 -3.76
CA ILE A 77 5.86 15.21 -4.28
C ILE A 77 6.84 14.27 -3.59
N GLN A 78 8.10 14.68 -3.40
CA GLN A 78 9.11 13.86 -2.70
C GLN A 78 8.70 13.58 -1.24
N ASP A 79 8.21 14.59 -0.53
CA ASP A 79 7.71 14.45 0.83
C ASP A 79 6.53 13.46 0.91
N LYS A 80 5.58 13.58 -0.03
CA LYS A 80 4.43 12.66 -0.11
C LYS A 80 4.86 11.22 -0.43
N ILE A 81 5.86 11.02 -1.29
CA ILE A 81 6.44 9.70 -1.55
C ILE A 81 7.03 9.10 -0.27
N VAL A 82 7.80 9.89 0.48
CA VAL A 82 8.38 9.45 1.76
C VAL A 82 7.29 9.09 2.76
N GLN A 83 6.24 9.90 2.86
CA GLN A 83 5.11 9.66 3.74
C GLN A 83 4.37 8.36 3.36
N TYR A 84 4.06 8.17 2.08
CA TYR A 84 3.43 6.96 1.58
C TYR A 84 4.27 5.71 1.88
N LYS A 85 5.59 5.74 1.61
CA LYS A 85 6.50 4.61 1.91
C LYS A 85 6.45 4.23 3.40
N LYS A 86 6.49 5.22 4.31
CA LYS A 86 6.39 4.97 5.76
C LYS A 86 5.07 4.31 6.14
N LEU A 87 3.95 4.80 5.62
CA LEU A 87 2.61 4.26 5.88
C LEU A 87 2.46 2.84 5.32
N ASN A 88 2.91 2.62 4.09
CA ASN A 88 2.80 1.33 3.42
C ASN A 88 3.65 0.25 4.12
N ASN A 89 4.90 0.56 4.48
CA ASN A 89 5.76 -0.36 5.22
C ASN A 89 5.16 -0.75 6.59
N ARG A 90 4.56 0.22 7.30
CA ARG A 90 3.85 -0.04 8.55
C ARG A 90 2.66 -0.97 8.35
N MET A 91 1.89 -0.78 7.28
CA MET A 91 0.76 -1.63 6.93
C MET A 91 1.20 -3.06 6.58
N LEU A 92 2.23 -3.22 5.75
CA LEU A 92 2.80 -4.53 5.42
C LEU A 92 3.28 -5.28 6.67
N SER A 93 3.90 -4.56 7.61
CA SER A 93 4.28 -5.11 8.92
C SER A 93 3.06 -5.61 9.71
N LEU A 94 1.99 -4.82 9.81
CA LEU A 94 0.74 -5.21 10.49
C LEU A 94 0.09 -6.45 9.84
N LEU A 95 -0.01 -6.47 8.51
CA LEU A 95 -0.53 -7.62 7.77
C LEU A 95 0.30 -8.87 8.07
N SER A 96 1.63 -8.79 7.94
CA SER A 96 2.53 -9.91 8.21
C SER A 96 2.40 -10.45 9.65
N SER A 97 2.20 -9.58 10.63
CA SER A 97 2.05 -9.96 12.04
C SER A 97 0.71 -10.69 12.30
N ARG A 98 -0.37 -10.31 11.62
CA ARG A 98 -1.68 -10.97 11.73
C ARG A 98 -1.69 -12.33 11.05
N PHE A 99 -1.07 -12.46 9.88
CA PHE A 99 -0.91 -13.76 9.23
C PHE A 99 -0.07 -14.74 10.08
N LYS A 100 0.99 -14.25 10.74
CA LYS A 100 1.77 -15.07 11.69
C LYS A 100 0.96 -15.52 12.91
N LYS A 101 0.10 -14.66 13.47
CA LYS A 101 -0.80 -15.05 14.57
C LYS A 101 -1.86 -16.09 14.15
N ALA A 102 -2.38 -16.01 12.93
CA ALA A 102 -3.35 -16.97 12.41
C ALA A 102 -2.75 -18.37 12.17
N GLN A 103 -1.45 -18.48 11.86
CA GLN A 103 -0.76 -19.77 11.68
C GLN A 103 -0.22 -20.38 12.99
N GLY A 104 -0.16 -19.61 14.08
CA GLY A 104 0.35 -20.08 15.38
C GLY A 104 -0.65 -20.84 16.25
N SER A 105 -1.95 -20.83 15.93
CA SER A 105 -3.02 -21.33 16.82
C SER A 105 -3.58 -22.72 16.49
N ASN A 106 -3.19 -23.37 15.38
CA ASN A 106 -3.71 -24.69 14.99
C ASN A 106 -2.65 -25.80 15.09
N LYS A 107 -2.04 -25.98 16.26
CA LYS A 107 -1.53 -27.32 16.61
C LYS A 107 -2.66 -28.06 17.32
N PRO A 108 -3.35 -29.03 16.67
CA PRO A 108 -4.24 -29.90 17.41
C PRO A 108 -3.42 -30.58 18.51
N ARG A 109 -3.76 -30.32 19.78
CA ARG A 109 -3.27 -31.11 20.90
C ARG A 109 -3.89 -32.50 20.77
N ILE A 110 -3.25 -33.36 19.96
CA ILE A 110 -3.55 -34.78 19.91
C ILE A 110 -3.23 -35.33 21.31
N GLY A 111 -4.29 -35.59 22.09
CA GLY A 111 -4.21 -36.13 23.42
C GLY A 111 -3.51 -37.48 23.41
N LYS A 112 -2.43 -37.61 24.18
CA LYS A 112 -1.67 -38.85 24.37
C LYS A 112 -2.38 -39.85 25.30
N ASN A 113 -3.64 -40.18 25.02
CA ASN A 113 -4.40 -41.19 25.78
C ASN A 113 -4.94 -42.30 24.86
N ARG A 114 -4.03 -43.07 24.25
CA ARG A 114 -4.31 -44.44 23.80
C ARG A 114 -3.41 -45.37 24.61
N LYS A 115 -3.86 -45.76 25.81
CA LYS A 115 -3.29 -46.92 26.49
C LYS A 115 -3.96 -48.17 25.93
N LEU A 116 -3.10 -49.13 25.62
CA LEU A 116 -3.36 -50.39 24.95
C LEU A 116 -4.38 -51.25 25.71
N VAL A 117 -5.35 -51.79 24.97
CA VAL A 117 -6.10 -52.98 25.39
C VAL A 117 -5.16 -54.17 25.17
N GLN A 118 -4.63 -54.74 26.26
CA GLN A 118 -3.99 -56.04 26.23
C GLN A 118 -5.09 -57.12 26.24
N ARG A 119 -4.96 -58.09 25.33
CA ARG A 119 -5.73 -59.34 25.31
C ARG A 119 -5.00 -60.38 26.16
#